data_AF-A0A2N1H9R7-F1
#
_entry.id   AF-A0A2N1H9R7-F1
#
_cell.length_a   1.000
_cell.length_b   1.000
_cell.length_c   1.000
_cell.angle_alpha   90.00
_cell.angle_beta   90.00
_cell.angle_gamma   90.00
#
_symmetry.space_group_name_H-M   'P 1'
#
loop_
_entity.id
_entity.type
_entity.pdbx_description
1 polymer ?
#
loop_
_entity_poly.entity_id
_entity_poly.type
_entity_poly.pdbx_seq_one_letter_code
_entity_poly.pdbx_strand_id
1 'polypeptide(L)'
;MRSVVGCSVVLALATLAGCANWGGADKGPVVVDYYAGTTDLSGYPGMGIGAGNVLYGNAGAADGYRYQPLEVRQCNAQKSACALGIVNLVSQIQILSVGDTVAKLRVDLNYQVGAEGRREWPENTYVEKLSVPEIINDKGTVSRTAEVPYGEVRHIELPYGVSLTLCVSPPGVSNMNTRPCAGQLKVKDTAGVPVF
;
A
#
# COMPACT_ATOMS: atom_id res chain seq x y z
N MET A 1 27.10 48.19 65.75
CA MET A 1 26.48 46.93 65.27
C MET A 1 25.99 47.15 63.84
N ARG A 2 26.40 46.28 62.91
CA ARG A 2 25.72 45.86 61.65
C ARG A 2 25.42 46.94 60.59
N SER A 3 26.15 46.94 59.46
CA SER A 3 25.91 46.19 58.19
C SER A 3 24.83 46.86 57.32
N VAL A 4 25.14 47.53 56.21
CA VAL A 4 25.62 47.07 54.88
C VAL A 4 24.49 46.56 53.97
N VAL A 5 24.27 47.36 52.91
CA VAL A 5 23.91 47.05 51.50
C VAL A 5 22.66 46.25 51.18
N GLY A 6 21.86 46.78 50.24
CA GLY A 6 20.81 46.05 49.54
C GLY A 6 20.38 46.73 48.24
N CYS A 7 21.27 46.79 47.26
CA CYS A 7 20.91 47.02 45.85
C CYS A 7 20.74 45.63 45.20
N SER A 8 19.57 45.34 44.63
CA SER A 8 19.41 44.40 43.50
C SER A 8 17.96 44.43 43.01
N VAL A 9 17.78 45.06 41.85
CA VAL A 9 16.58 44.91 41.01
C VAL A 9 16.69 43.56 40.32
N VAL A 10 15.72 42.67 40.53
CA VAL A 10 15.57 41.44 39.73
C VAL A 10 14.36 41.62 38.81
N LEU A 11 14.62 42.01 37.56
CA LEU A 11 13.64 41.88 36.48
C LEU A 11 13.46 40.39 36.19
N ALA A 12 12.31 39.85 36.60
CA ALA A 12 11.86 38.53 36.18
C ALA A 12 11.41 38.60 34.71
N LEU A 13 12.28 38.18 33.79
CA LEU A 13 11.88 37.81 32.43
C LEU A 13 11.07 36.51 32.52
N ALA A 14 9.75 36.65 32.53
CA ALA A 14 8.84 35.53 32.29
C ALA A 14 9.06 35.05 30.85
N THR A 15 9.87 34.01 30.68
CA THR A 15 9.93 33.26 29.44
C THR A 15 8.55 32.63 29.24
N LEU A 16 7.78 33.20 28.31
CA LEU A 16 6.69 32.49 27.64
C LEU A 16 7.33 31.30 26.91
N ALA A 17 7.52 30.20 27.64
CA ALA A 17 7.71 28.89 27.06
C ALA A 17 6.40 28.57 26.32
N GLY A 18 6.33 29.01 25.06
CA GLY A 18 5.35 28.50 24.13
C GLY A 18 5.50 26.99 24.13
N CYS A 19 4.47 26.29 24.62
CA CYS A 19 4.28 24.90 24.32
C CYS A 19 4.00 24.81 22.82
N ALA A 20 5.03 24.92 21.98
CA ALA A 20 5.04 24.28 20.69
C ALA A 20 5.13 22.78 20.97
N ASN A 21 4.02 22.21 21.43
CA ASN A 21 3.86 20.77 21.43
C ASN A 21 3.75 20.36 19.95
N TRP A 22 4.89 20.24 19.28
CA TRP A 22 5.08 19.54 18.01
C TRP A 22 4.92 18.02 18.20
N GLY A 23 3.89 17.60 18.94
CA GLY A 23 3.25 16.33 18.73
C GLY A 23 2.13 16.62 17.76
N GLY A 24 2.36 16.44 16.45
CA GLY A 24 1.26 16.39 15.49
C GLY A 24 0.28 15.36 16.03
N ALA A 25 -0.85 15.85 16.58
CA ALA A 25 -1.85 14.99 17.16
C ALA A 25 -2.23 13.97 16.08
N ASP A 26 -2.09 12.68 16.40
CA ASP A 26 -2.58 11.60 15.55
C ASP A 26 -4.02 11.96 15.17
N LYS A 27 -4.25 12.28 13.90
CA LYS A 27 -5.53 12.83 13.42
C LYS A 27 -6.64 11.79 13.47
N GLY A 28 -6.31 10.59 13.89
CA GLY A 28 -7.21 9.47 14.04
C GLY A 28 -7.07 8.50 12.87
N PRO A 29 -7.91 7.46 12.87
CA PRO A 29 -7.70 6.33 12.00
C PRO A 29 -8.10 6.67 10.58
N VAL A 30 -7.29 6.22 9.63
CA VAL A 30 -7.56 6.29 8.19
C VAL A 30 -8.01 4.93 7.65
N VAL A 31 -8.56 4.93 6.44
CA VAL A 31 -8.86 3.72 5.69
C VAL A 31 -7.92 3.65 4.48
N VAL A 32 -7.14 2.59 4.39
CA VAL A 32 -6.34 2.27 3.21
C VAL A 32 -7.05 1.16 2.45
N ASP A 33 -7.63 1.50 1.31
CA ASP A 33 -8.13 0.52 0.35
C ASP A 33 -6.97 0.12 -0.57
N TYR A 34 -6.81 -1.18 -0.84
CA TYR A 34 -5.77 -1.65 -1.74
C TYR A 34 -6.22 -2.87 -2.55
N TYR A 35 -5.70 -3.01 -3.76
CA TYR A 35 -6.09 -4.02 -4.74
C TYR A 35 -4.90 -4.43 -5.60
N ALA A 36 -4.66 -5.73 -5.74
CA ALA A 36 -3.70 -6.24 -6.70
C ALA A 36 -4.41 -6.94 -7.86
N GLY A 37 -3.89 -6.72 -9.07
CA GLY A 37 -4.37 -7.36 -10.28
C GLY A 37 -3.30 -7.41 -11.35
N THR A 38 -3.64 -8.01 -12.48
CA THR A 38 -2.81 -8.01 -13.69
C THR A 38 -3.39 -7.04 -14.71
N THR A 39 -2.52 -6.29 -15.37
CA THR A 39 -2.87 -5.52 -16.56
C THR A 39 -2.84 -6.45 -17.77
N ASP A 40 -3.89 -6.48 -18.57
CA ASP A 40 -3.86 -7.16 -19.85
C ASP A 40 -3.22 -6.27 -20.93
N LEU A 41 -2.08 -6.70 -21.50
CA LEU A 41 -1.45 -5.99 -22.63
C LEU A 41 -1.63 -6.69 -23.98
N SER A 42 -2.75 -7.43 -24.15
CA SER A 42 -3.37 -7.67 -25.46
C SER A 42 -4.89 -7.46 -25.51
N GLY A 43 -5.57 -7.32 -24.37
CA GLY A 43 -6.82 -8.05 -24.24
C GLY A 43 -6.51 -9.55 -24.12
N TYR A 44 -6.26 -10.02 -22.89
CA TYR A 44 -6.27 -11.43 -22.41
C TYR A 44 -4.97 -12.28 -22.37
N PRO A 45 -4.84 -13.23 -21.40
CA PRO A 45 -5.78 -13.55 -20.33
C PRO A 45 -5.59 -12.68 -19.08
N GLY A 46 -6.69 -12.04 -18.67
CA GLY A 46 -7.07 -12.03 -17.26
C GLY A 46 -7.93 -13.26 -17.01
N MET A 47 -7.39 -14.27 -16.35
CA MET A 47 -8.16 -15.19 -15.50
C MET A 47 -7.53 -15.17 -14.10
N GLY A 48 -7.42 -13.98 -13.55
CA GLY A 48 -7.40 -13.75 -12.12
C GLY A 48 -8.31 -12.56 -11.87
N ILE A 49 -9.46 -12.78 -11.22
CA ILE A 49 -10.10 -11.67 -10.51
C ILE A 49 -8.99 -11.16 -9.59
N GLY A 50 -8.61 -9.88 -9.61
CA GLY A 50 -7.70 -9.36 -8.59
C GLY A 50 -8.39 -9.29 -7.23
N ALA A 51 -7.66 -9.34 -6.13
CA ALA A 51 -8.22 -9.24 -4.78
C ALA A 51 -7.83 -7.90 -4.17
N GLY A 52 -8.76 -7.33 -3.42
CA GLY A 52 -8.49 -6.19 -2.57
C GLY A 52 -8.84 -6.48 -1.13
N ASN A 53 -8.30 -5.66 -0.25
CA ASN A 53 -8.63 -5.64 1.15
C ASN A 53 -8.51 -4.21 1.68
N VAL A 54 -8.85 -4.02 2.94
CA VAL A 54 -8.93 -2.73 3.60
C VAL A 54 -8.16 -2.79 4.91
N LEU A 55 -7.25 -1.86 5.11
CA LEU A 55 -6.62 -1.60 6.40
C LEU A 55 -7.26 -0.35 7.01
N TYR A 56 -7.86 -0.49 8.19
CA TYR A 56 -8.36 0.62 8.99
C TYR A 56 -7.53 0.76 10.26
N GLY A 57 -6.97 1.95 10.51
CA GLY A 57 -6.20 2.17 11.72
C GLY A 57 -5.46 3.50 11.78
N ASN A 58 -4.83 3.71 12.93
CA ASN A 58 -3.98 4.87 13.23
C ASN A 58 -2.55 4.66 12.71
N ALA A 59 -1.68 5.65 12.93
CA ALA A 59 -0.24 5.46 12.80
C ALA A 59 0.25 4.24 13.60
N GLY A 60 1.06 3.40 12.97
CA GLY A 60 1.54 2.12 13.49
C GLY A 60 0.69 0.91 13.08
N ALA A 61 -0.57 1.10 12.64
CA ALA A 61 -1.40 0.00 12.18
C ALA A 61 -0.80 -0.64 10.92
N ALA A 62 -0.86 -1.97 10.84
CA ALA A 62 -0.32 -2.74 9.75
C ALA A 62 -1.21 -3.95 9.43
N ASP A 63 -1.21 -4.37 8.17
CA ASP A 63 -1.93 -5.54 7.71
C ASP A 63 -1.10 -6.33 6.68
N GLY A 64 -1.26 -7.64 6.71
CA GLY A 64 -0.62 -8.58 5.80
C GLY A 64 -1.68 -9.33 5.00
N TYR A 65 -1.59 -9.27 3.66
CA TYR A 65 -2.60 -9.87 2.79
C TYR A 65 -1.97 -10.75 1.72
N ARG A 66 -2.45 -11.99 1.62
CA ARG A 66 -2.14 -12.92 0.53
C ARG A 66 -3.26 -12.84 -0.51
N TYR A 67 -2.89 -12.41 -1.72
CA TYR A 67 -3.81 -12.27 -2.83
C TYR A 67 -4.16 -13.63 -3.41
N GLN A 68 -5.23 -13.70 -4.20
CA GLN A 68 -5.42 -14.87 -5.06
C GLN A 68 -4.28 -14.99 -6.07
N PRO A 69 -3.96 -16.23 -6.48
CA PRO A 69 -3.06 -16.47 -7.58
C PRO A 69 -3.42 -15.62 -8.80
N LEU A 70 -2.41 -15.07 -9.46
CA LEU A 70 -2.55 -14.26 -10.65
C LEU A 70 -1.79 -14.92 -11.80
N GLU A 71 -2.49 -15.31 -12.86
CA GLU A 71 -1.83 -15.78 -14.08
C GLU A 71 -1.10 -14.64 -14.80
N VAL A 72 0.13 -14.90 -15.22
CA VAL A 72 0.99 -13.98 -15.96
C VAL A 72 1.63 -14.65 -17.17
N ARG A 73 2.08 -13.83 -18.11
CA ARG A 73 2.72 -14.26 -19.35
C ARG A 73 3.89 -13.34 -19.69
N GLN A 74 4.96 -13.93 -20.21
CA GLN A 74 6.08 -13.19 -20.79
C GLN A 74 6.38 -13.75 -22.17
N CYS A 75 6.33 -12.91 -23.19
CA CYS A 75 6.64 -13.29 -24.56
C CYS A 75 7.96 -12.68 -25.04
N ASN A 76 8.57 -13.31 -26.04
CA ASN A 76 9.65 -12.68 -26.80
C ASN A 76 9.12 -11.43 -27.54
N ALA A 77 10.04 -10.60 -28.06
CA ALA A 77 9.69 -9.35 -28.73
C ALA A 77 8.73 -9.54 -29.93
N GLN A 78 8.83 -10.68 -30.62
CA GLN A 78 8.01 -11.05 -31.76
C GLN A 78 6.65 -11.66 -31.38
N LYS A 79 6.37 -11.86 -30.08
CA LYS A 79 5.16 -12.49 -29.54
C LYS A 79 4.88 -13.89 -30.09
N SER A 80 5.90 -14.59 -30.57
CA SER A 80 5.78 -15.93 -31.18
C SER A 80 6.04 -17.07 -30.21
N ALA A 81 6.70 -16.79 -29.07
CA ALA A 81 6.94 -17.73 -27.99
C ALA A 81 6.70 -17.02 -26.65
N CYS A 82 6.00 -17.70 -25.73
CA CYS A 82 5.64 -17.14 -24.44
C CYS A 82 5.74 -18.20 -23.33
N ALA A 83 6.38 -17.81 -22.23
CA ALA A 83 6.30 -18.54 -20.98
C ALA A 83 5.09 -18.04 -20.17
N LEU A 84 4.47 -18.95 -19.42
CA LEU A 84 3.39 -18.63 -18.48
C LEU A 84 3.86 -18.78 -17.04
N GLY A 85 3.19 -18.13 -16.11
CA GLY A 85 3.44 -18.31 -14.68
C GLY A 85 2.21 -17.97 -13.86
N ILE A 86 2.18 -18.47 -12.64
CA ILE A 86 1.22 -18.07 -11.62
C ILE A 86 1.97 -17.33 -10.53
N VAL A 87 1.53 -16.10 -10.24
CA VAL A 87 2.11 -15.23 -9.21
C VAL A 87 1.38 -15.46 -7.89
N ASN A 88 2.15 -15.85 -6.88
CA ASN A 88 1.76 -15.80 -5.48
C ASN A 88 2.25 -14.47 -4.91
N LEU A 89 1.31 -13.54 -4.64
CA LEU A 89 1.61 -12.21 -4.12
C LEU A 89 1.20 -12.10 -2.65
N VAL A 90 2.08 -11.51 -1.85
CA VAL A 90 1.80 -11.11 -0.46
C VAL A 90 2.20 -9.65 -0.27
N SER A 91 1.31 -8.85 0.30
CA SER A 91 1.61 -7.48 0.73
C SER A 91 1.68 -7.37 2.24
N GLN A 92 2.55 -6.49 2.71
CA GLN A 92 2.51 -5.92 4.06
C GLN A 92 2.39 -4.40 3.89
N ILE A 93 1.33 -3.82 4.46
CA ILE A 93 1.08 -2.38 4.41
C ILE A 93 1.08 -1.85 5.83
N GLN A 94 1.78 -0.74 6.06
CA GLN A 94 1.85 -0.07 7.35
C GLN A 94 1.56 1.42 7.19
N ILE A 95 0.71 1.96 8.08
CA ILE A 95 0.51 3.40 8.22
C ILE A 95 1.63 3.93 9.11
N LEU A 96 2.54 4.73 8.55
CA LEU A 96 3.65 5.33 9.30
C LEU A 96 3.23 6.61 10.01
N SER A 97 2.43 7.45 9.35
CA SER A 97 1.89 8.68 9.94
C SER A 97 0.59 9.11 9.25
N VAL A 98 -0.22 9.88 9.98
CA VAL A 98 -1.47 10.48 9.50
C VAL A 98 -1.35 12.00 9.65
N GLY A 99 -1.43 12.72 8.53
CA GLY A 99 -1.34 14.18 8.47
C GLY A 99 -2.69 14.84 8.16
N ASP A 100 -2.66 16.13 7.81
CA ASP A 100 -3.88 16.89 7.48
C ASP A 100 -4.41 16.59 6.08
N THR A 101 -3.51 16.35 5.11
CA THR A 101 -3.86 16.14 3.70
C THR A 101 -3.32 14.83 3.11
N VAL A 102 -2.42 14.16 3.83
CA VAL A 102 -1.71 12.96 3.38
C VAL A 102 -1.59 11.94 4.52
N ALA A 103 -1.50 10.67 4.19
CA ALA A 103 -0.95 9.65 5.08
C ALA A 103 0.36 9.12 4.52
N LYS A 104 1.35 8.87 5.39
CA LYS A 104 2.58 8.20 4.98
C LYS A 104 2.42 6.71 5.15
N LEU A 105 2.61 5.96 4.07
CA LEU A 105 2.50 4.51 4.07
C LEU A 105 3.84 3.86 3.73
N ARG A 106 4.08 2.68 4.30
CA ARG A 106 5.08 1.73 3.82
C ARG A 106 4.37 0.52 3.24
N VAL A 107 4.83 0.07 2.09
CA VAL A 107 4.30 -1.11 1.40
C VAL A 107 5.46 -2.02 1.03
N ASP A 108 5.42 -3.26 1.53
CA ASP A 108 6.34 -4.33 1.18
C ASP A 108 5.57 -5.42 0.42
N LEU A 109 6.00 -5.72 -0.79
CA LEU A 109 5.41 -6.72 -1.69
C LEU A 109 6.41 -7.85 -1.88
N ASN A 110 5.98 -9.08 -1.64
CA ASN A 110 6.75 -10.28 -1.96
C ASN A 110 6.00 -11.09 -3.01
N TYR A 111 6.67 -11.44 -4.09
CA TYR A 111 6.10 -12.24 -5.16
C TYR A 111 6.94 -13.48 -5.45
N GLN A 112 6.26 -14.55 -5.84
CA GLN A 112 6.87 -15.76 -6.37
C GLN A 112 6.05 -16.23 -7.57
N VAL A 113 6.71 -16.44 -8.69
CA VAL A 113 6.15 -16.91 -9.95
C VAL A 113 6.58 -18.36 -10.19
N GLY A 114 5.63 -19.22 -10.53
CA GLY A 114 5.91 -20.63 -10.85
C GLY A 114 4.72 -21.30 -11.54
N ALA A 115 4.74 -22.63 -11.58
CA ALA A 115 3.67 -23.42 -12.21
C ALA A 115 2.41 -23.58 -11.33
N GLU A 116 2.48 -23.20 -10.06
CA GLU A 116 1.40 -23.40 -9.08
C GLU A 116 1.18 -22.12 -8.26
N GLY A 117 -0.10 -21.75 -8.12
CA GLY A 117 -0.56 -20.74 -7.19
C GLY A 117 -1.42 -21.36 -6.10
N ARG A 118 -1.31 -20.83 -4.88
CA ARG A 118 -2.11 -21.31 -3.75
C ARG A 118 -2.61 -20.18 -2.88
N ARG A 119 -3.90 -20.23 -2.56
CA ARG A 119 -4.52 -19.40 -1.52
C ARG A 119 -5.28 -20.28 -0.55
N GLU A 120 -5.03 -20.07 0.73
CA GLU A 120 -5.70 -20.76 1.82
C GLU A 120 -6.65 -19.80 2.50
N TRP A 121 -7.87 -20.27 2.74
CA TRP A 121 -8.85 -19.71 3.65
C TRP A 121 -9.12 -20.71 4.78
N PRO A 122 -9.67 -20.27 5.93
CA PRO A 122 -9.90 -21.16 7.07
C PRO A 122 -10.63 -22.47 6.74
N GLU A 123 -11.50 -22.47 5.72
CA GLU A 123 -12.32 -23.62 5.35
C GLU A 123 -12.02 -24.17 3.95
N ASN A 124 -11.20 -23.50 3.14
CA ASN A 124 -10.99 -23.85 1.73
C ASN A 124 -9.56 -23.56 1.28
N THR A 125 -9.01 -24.44 0.44
CA THR A 125 -7.75 -24.17 -0.27
C THR A 125 -8.04 -24.05 -1.76
N TYR A 126 -7.68 -22.93 -2.34
CA TYR A 126 -7.64 -22.75 -3.79
C TYR A 126 -6.22 -23.03 -4.29
N VAL A 127 -6.11 -23.94 -5.25
CA VAL A 127 -4.88 -24.26 -5.95
C VAL A 127 -5.12 -24.12 -7.44
N GLU A 128 -4.24 -23.38 -8.09
CA GLU A 128 -4.21 -23.21 -9.54
C GLU A 128 -2.91 -23.78 -10.07
N LYS A 129 -2.96 -24.50 -11.19
CA LYS A 129 -1.77 -25.14 -11.77
C LYS A 129 -1.75 -24.97 -13.29
N LEU A 130 -0.57 -24.63 -13.81
CA LEU A 130 -0.31 -24.59 -15.24
C LEU A 130 0.25 -25.93 -15.71
N SER A 131 -0.24 -26.38 -16.87
CA SER A 131 0.23 -27.58 -17.56
C SER A 131 0.87 -27.20 -18.89
N VAL A 132 1.90 -26.34 -18.86
CA VAL A 132 2.64 -25.91 -20.05
C VAL A 132 4.14 -26.16 -19.88
N PRO A 133 4.89 -26.38 -20.97
CA PRO A 133 6.32 -26.72 -20.90
C PRO A 133 7.20 -25.53 -20.47
N GLU A 134 6.84 -24.31 -20.85
CA GLU A 134 7.60 -23.10 -20.53
C GLU A 134 6.96 -22.35 -19.35
N ILE A 135 7.60 -22.48 -18.19
CA ILE A 135 7.16 -21.86 -16.94
C ILE A 135 8.13 -20.76 -16.52
N ILE A 136 7.57 -19.58 -16.23
CA ILE A 136 8.29 -18.49 -15.56
C ILE A 136 8.57 -18.92 -14.12
N ASN A 137 9.85 -18.91 -13.75
CA ASN A 137 10.29 -19.15 -12.38
C ASN A 137 11.05 -17.92 -11.90
N ASP A 138 10.42 -17.14 -11.03
CA ASP A 138 10.98 -15.89 -10.52
C ASP A 138 10.48 -15.62 -9.11
N LYS A 139 11.20 -14.80 -8.36
CA LYS A 139 10.77 -14.31 -7.06
C LYS A 139 11.46 -12.99 -6.75
N GLY A 140 10.79 -12.16 -5.98
CA GLY A 140 11.37 -10.89 -5.58
C GLY A 140 10.57 -10.17 -4.51
N THR A 141 11.14 -9.04 -4.10
CA THR A 141 10.57 -8.16 -3.10
C THR A 141 10.63 -6.73 -3.61
N VAL A 142 9.54 -5.97 -3.42
CA VAL A 142 9.46 -4.54 -3.69
C VAL A 142 9.05 -3.83 -2.41
N SER A 143 9.86 -2.90 -1.93
CA SER A 143 9.56 -2.05 -0.78
C SER A 143 9.45 -0.60 -1.22
N ARG A 144 8.39 0.08 -0.81
CA ARG A 144 8.15 1.50 -1.08
C ARG A 144 7.65 2.20 0.17
N THR A 145 7.97 3.49 0.28
CA THR A 145 7.44 4.36 1.32
C THR A 145 7.13 5.70 0.71
N ALA A 146 5.90 6.17 0.85
CA ALA A 146 5.43 7.39 0.22
C ALA A 146 4.36 8.08 1.04
N GLU A 147 4.20 9.38 0.81
CA GLU A 147 3.04 10.14 1.26
C GLU A 147 1.95 10.03 0.21
N VAL A 148 0.77 9.59 0.62
CA VAL A 148 -0.40 9.42 -0.25
C VAL A 148 -1.43 10.48 0.11
N PRO A 149 -1.73 11.40 -0.82
CA PRO A 149 -2.83 12.33 -0.65
C PRO A 149 -4.17 11.61 -0.53
N TYR A 150 -5.03 12.14 0.34
CA TYR A 150 -6.33 11.53 0.56
C TYR A 150 -7.20 11.55 -0.71
N GLY A 151 -7.79 10.40 -1.04
CA GLY A 151 -8.62 10.22 -2.23
C GLY A 151 -7.84 10.09 -3.55
N GLU A 152 -6.51 10.07 -3.51
CA GLU A 152 -5.69 9.83 -4.70
C GLU A 152 -5.30 8.34 -4.81
N VAL A 153 -5.56 7.75 -5.97
CA VAL A 153 -5.10 6.40 -6.29
C VAL A 153 -3.63 6.45 -6.67
N ARG A 154 -2.83 5.59 -6.04
CA ARG A 154 -1.42 5.36 -6.37
C ARG A 154 -1.21 3.92 -6.78
N HIS A 155 -0.16 3.65 -7.55
CA HIS A 155 0.19 2.28 -7.93
C HIS A 155 1.67 1.94 -7.75
N ILE A 156 1.92 0.67 -7.46
CA ILE A 156 3.24 0.04 -7.47
C ILE A 156 3.22 -1.00 -8.58
N GLU A 157 4.09 -0.81 -9.57
CA GLU A 157 4.29 -1.79 -10.64
C GLU A 157 5.20 -2.93 -10.16
N LEU A 158 4.80 -4.13 -10.52
CA LEU A 158 5.56 -5.36 -10.33
C LEU A 158 5.87 -5.97 -11.72
N PRO A 159 6.86 -6.88 -11.80
CA PRO A 159 7.13 -7.59 -13.03
C PRO A 159 5.90 -8.32 -13.60
N TYR A 160 5.96 -8.63 -14.90
CA TYR A 160 4.96 -9.42 -15.62
C TYR A 160 3.55 -8.79 -15.66
N GLY A 161 3.46 -7.46 -15.57
CA GLY A 161 2.18 -6.74 -15.66
C GLY A 161 1.32 -6.85 -14.41
N VAL A 162 1.90 -7.24 -13.28
CA VAL A 162 1.21 -7.19 -11.98
C VAL A 162 1.30 -5.77 -11.44
N SER A 163 0.22 -5.29 -10.83
CA SER A 163 0.23 -4.00 -10.13
C SER A 163 -0.53 -4.10 -8.81
N LEU A 164 -0.05 -3.36 -7.81
CA LEU A 164 -0.83 -3.03 -6.62
C LEU A 164 -1.29 -1.57 -6.76
N THR A 165 -2.59 -1.33 -6.67
CA THR A 165 -3.16 0.00 -6.52
C THR A 165 -3.63 0.21 -5.09
N LEU A 166 -3.54 1.43 -4.59
CA LEU A 166 -4.02 1.79 -3.27
C LEU A 166 -4.53 3.22 -3.23
N CYS A 167 -5.38 3.51 -2.27
CA CYS A 167 -5.90 4.85 -2.00
C CYS A 167 -6.16 4.97 -0.51
N VAL A 168 -5.95 6.18 0.03
CA VAL A 168 -6.17 6.47 1.45
C VAL A 168 -7.36 7.40 1.60
N SER A 169 -8.34 7.02 2.40
CA SER A 169 -9.44 7.90 2.82
C SER A 169 -9.05 8.66 4.09
N PRO A 170 -9.47 9.92 4.22
CA PRO A 170 -9.08 10.76 5.36
C PRO A 170 -9.68 10.25 6.68
N PRO A 171 -9.17 10.72 7.83
CA PRO A 171 -9.71 10.37 9.13
C PRO A 171 -11.22 10.65 9.26
N GLY A 172 -11.92 9.79 9.99
CA GLY A 172 -13.37 9.92 10.21
C GLY A 172 -14.25 9.43 9.07
N VAL A 173 -13.68 8.93 7.97
CA VAL A 173 -14.43 8.39 6.83
C VAL A 173 -14.26 6.88 6.74
N SER A 174 -15.18 6.13 7.33
CA SER A 174 -15.16 4.65 7.36
C SER A 174 -16.28 3.97 6.56
N ASN A 175 -17.37 4.68 6.27
CA ASN A 175 -18.49 4.12 5.52
C ASN A 175 -18.13 3.99 4.02
N MET A 176 -18.35 2.79 3.47
CA MET A 176 -18.03 2.46 2.08
C MET A 176 -18.70 3.40 1.06
N ASN A 177 -19.91 3.89 1.35
CA ASN A 177 -20.65 4.78 0.44
C ASN A 177 -20.14 6.22 0.46
N THR A 178 -19.33 6.59 1.46
CA THR A 178 -18.85 7.97 1.65
C THR A 178 -17.34 8.08 1.54
N ARG A 179 -16.61 6.96 1.47
CA ARG A 179 -15.15 6.96 1.38
C ARG A 179 -14.70 7.20 -0.08
N PRO A 180 -13.80 8.18 -0.33
CA PRO A 180 -13.42 8.57 -1.68
C PRO A 180 -12.75 7.43 -2.46
N CYS A 181 -12.07 6.51 -1.76
CA CYS A 181 -11.34 5.41 -2.37
C CYS A 181 -12.23 4.21 -2.81
N ALA A 182 -13.50 4.17 -2.40
CA ALA A 182 -14.37 3.05 -2.72
C ALA A 182 -14.57 2.91 -4.24
N GLY A 183 -14.23 1.73 -4.77
CA GLY A 183 -14.47 1.39 -6.18
C GLY A 183 -13.49 2.01 -7.18
N GLN A 184 -12.51 2.80 -6.75
CA GLN A 184 -11.55 3.47 -7.66
C GLN A 184 -10.31 2.62 -8.00
N LEU A 185 -10.08 1.53 -7.27
CA LEU A 185 -8.85 0.74 -7.36
C LEU A 185 -8.80 -0.25 -8.54
N LYS A 186 -9.92 -0.49 -9.22
CA LYS A 186 -9.94 -1.30 -10.44
C LYS A 186 -9.56 -0.41 -11.63
N VAL A 187 -8.29 -0.05 -11.68
CA VAL A 187 -7.75 0.78 -12.76
C VAL A 187 -7.50 -0.09 -13.99
N LYS A 188 -8.07 0.30 -15.14
CA LYS A 188 -7.88 -0.41 -16.41
C LYS A 188 -6.51 -0.17 -17.04
N ASP A 189 -5.93 1.00 -16.80
CA ASP A 189 -4.61 1.39 -17.27
C ASP A 189 -3.83 2.05 -16.13
N THR A 190 -2.87 1.32 -15.56
CA THR A 190 -2.04 1.83 -14.48
C THR A 190 -0.98 2.82 -14.96
N ALA A 191 -0.69 2.91 -16.27
CA ALA A 191 0.31 3.86 -16.78
C ALA A 191 -0.13 5.33 -16.63
N GLY A 192 -1.45 5.58 -16.54
CA GLY A 192 -2.02 6.90 -16.27
C GLY A 192 -2.18 7.22 -14.78
N VAL A 193 -1.84 6.29 -13.87
CA VAL A 193 -1.95 6.49 -12.43
C VAL A 193 -0.61 7.01 -11.89
N PRO A 194 -0.60 7.92 -10.92
CA PRO A 194 0.64 8.35 -10.28
C PRO A 194 1.32 7.20 -9.53
N VAL A 195 2.61 7.02 -9.77
CA VAL A 195 3.43 6.03 -9.05
C VAL A 195 3.43 6.35 -7.55
N PHE A 196 3.43 5.29 -6.74
CA PHE A 196 3.59 5.34 -5.29
C PHE A 196 5.04 5.62 -4.88
#